data_AF-A0AAV1WAR0-F1
#
_entry.id   AF-A0AAV1WAR0-F1
#
_cell.length_a   1.000
_cell.length_b   1.000
_cell.length_c   1.000
_cell.angle_alpha   90.00
_cell.angle_beta   90.00
_cell.angle_gamma   90.00
#
_symmetry.space_group_name_H-M   'P 1'
#
loop_
_entity.id
_entity.type
_entity.pdbx_description
1 polymer ?
#
loop_
_entity_poly.entity_id
_entity_poly.type
_entity_poly.pdbx_seq_one_letter_code
_entity_poly.pdbx_strand_id
1 'polypeptide(L)'
;MGMFQTVADAAEQTTKVIEVAKPIASTTVETLSSSDPTVISGTAGALFIAYLLFPPIWSAISFNFRGYKGELTAAQTLDLISTQNYILLDIRSEKDKDKTGIPRLPSSAKNKLISIPLEELPSKLKGVVSNVKNVEAEIAALKISYLKKINKGANIVILDS
;
A
#
# COMPACT_ATOMS: atom_id res chain seq x y z
N MET A 1 -10.47 22.09 43.61
CA MET A 1 -9.28 22.97 43.43
C MET A 1 -8.33 22.36 42.39
N GLY A 2 -8.78 22.17 41.14
CA GLY A 2 -8.03 21.38 40.13
C GLY A 2 -8.14 21.87 38.69
N MET A 3 -8.81 23.00 38.44
CA MET A 3 -9.00 23.56 37.09
C MET A 3 -8.07 24.77 36.82
N PHE A 4 -7.53 25.39 37.86
CA PHE A 4 -6.61 26.53 37.74
C PHE A 4 -5.15 26.11 37.45
N GLN A 5 -4.72 24.93 37.92
CA GLN A 5 -3.34 24.45 37.69
C GLN A 5 -3.11 24.04 36.23
N THR A 6 -4.10 23.40 35.58
CA THR A 6 -3.98 22.94 34.18
C THR A 6 -3.91 24.09 33.17
N VAL A 7 -4.52 25.24 33.46
CA VAL A 7 -4.46 26.43 32.60
C VAL A 7 -3.14 27.17 32.76
N ALA A 8 -2.59 27.20 33.98
CA ALA A 8 -1.26 27.76 34.25
C ALA A 8 -0.15 26.95 33.56
N ASP A 9 -0.21 25.61 33.64
CA ASP A 9 0.75 24.72 32.96
C ASP A 9 0.67 24.83 31.43
N ALA A 10 -0.54 25.01 30.86
CA ALA A 10 -0.71 25.22 29.42
C ALA A 10 -0.18 26.59 28.96
N ALA A 11 -0.34 27.63 29.78
CA ALA A 11 0.27 28.94 29.53
C ALA A 11 1.80 28.88 29.61
N GLU A 12 2.36 28.15 30.57
CA GLU A 12 3.82 28.01 30.70
C GLU A 12 4.44 27.18 29.56
N GLN A 13 3.75 26.13 29.09
CA GLN A 13 4.18 25.33 27.93
C GLN A 13 4.09 26.12 26.62
N THR A 14 3.03 26.90 26.40
CA THR A 14 2.92 27.76 25.21
C THR A 14 4.01 28.82 25.20
N THR A 15 4.35 29.40 26.37
CA THR A 15 5.44 30.38 26.49
C THR A 15 6.81 29.76 26.17
N LYS A 16 7.08 28.54 26.65
CA LYS A 16 8.31 27.78 26.33
C LYS A 16 8.40 27.41 24.84
N VAL A 17 7.29 27.03 24.21
CA VAL A 17 7.26 26.74 22.76
C VAL A 17 7.48 28.01 21.93
N ILE A 18 6.92 29.14 22.36
CA ILE A 18 7.13 30.45 21.72
C ILE A 18 8.59 30.90 21.88
N GLU A 19 9.20 30.66 23.05
CA GLU A 19 10.59 31.03 23.34
C GLU A 19 11.60 30.15 22.58
N VAL A 20 11.27 28.86 22.35
CA VAL A 20 12.04 27.94 21.50
C VAL A 20 11.86 28.25 20.01
N ALA A 21 10.69 28.73 19.58
CA ALA A 21 10.43 29.11 18.20
C ALA A 21 11.02 30.49 17.83
N LYS A 22 11.21 31.36 18.81
CA LYS A 22 11.78 32.71 18.62
C LYS A 22 13.15 32.72 17.92
N PRO A 23 14.15 31.91 18.31
CA PRO A 23 15.43 31.87 17.60
C PRO A 23 15.28 31.35 16.17
N ILE A 24 14.36 30.42 15.91
CA ILE A 24 14.12 29.86 14.57
C ILE A 24 13.47 30.92 13.66
N ALA A 25 12.52 31.69 14.20
CA ALA A 25 11.89 32.79 13.48
C ALA A 25 12.87 33.95 13.23
N SER A 26 13.65 34.36 14.23
CA SER A 26 14.63 35.45 14.11
C SER A 26 15.78 35.10 13.16
N THR A 27 16.33 33.88 13.23
CA THR A 27 17.40 33.44 12.32
C THR A 27 16.92 33.33 10.88
N THR A 28 15.66 32.92 10.65
CA THR A 28 15.07 32.89 9.31
C THR A 28 14.88 34.31 8.75
N VAL A 29 14.43 35.27 9.58
CA VAL A 29 14.25 36.67 9.18
C VAL A 29 15.59 37.37 8.91
N GLU A 30 16.59 37.15 9.76
CA GLU A 30 17.93 37.71 9.56
C GLU A 30 18.59 37.13 8.30
N THR A 31 18.49 35.81 8.08
CA THR A 31 19.01 35.16 6.87
C THR A 31 18.30 35.63 5.61
N LEU A 32 16.98 35.85 5.65
CA LEU A 32 16.22 36.43 4.52
C LEU A 32 16.54 37.91 4.31
N SER A 33 16.85 38.66 5.37
CA SER A 33 17.19 40.09 5.24
C SER A 33 18.64 40.33 4.81
N SER A 34 19.55 39.40 5.07
CA SER A 34 20.97 39.49 4.71
C SER A 34 21.34 38.76 3.42
N SER A 35 20.42 37.99 2.83
CA SER A 35 20.65 37.24 1.60
C SER A 35 20.47 38.10 0.35
N ASP A 36 21.31 37.84 -0.65
CA ASP A 36 21.22 38.47 -1.97
C ASP A 36 19.82 38.21 -2.60
N PRO A 37 19.11 39.21 -3.15
CA PRO A 37 17.75 39.03 -3.71
C PRO A 37 17.63 37.91 -4.75
N THR A 38 18.71 37.60 -5.44
CA THR A 38 18.82 36.46 -6.38
C THR A 38 18.78 35.10 -5.68
N VAL A 39 19.37 34.99 -4.48
CA VAL A 39 19.34 33.78 -3.66
C VAL A 39 17.95 33.58 -3.06
N ILE A 40 17.27 34.64 -2.63
CA ILE A 40 15.91 34.56 -2.06
C ILE A 40 14.90 34.16 -3.13
N SER A 41 14.96 34.80 -4.31
CA SER A 41 14.08 34.45 -5.44
C SER A 41 14.35 33.04 -5.98
N GLY A 42 15.63 32.64 -6.07
CA GLY A 42 16.02 31.28 -6.43
C GLY A 42 15.52 30.24 -5.43
N THR A 43 15.63 30.52 -4.12
CA THR A 43 15.19 29.61 -3.06
C THR A 43 13.66 29.52 -2.98
N ALA A 44 12.95 30.65 -3.08
CA ALA A 44 11.49 30.66 -3.12
C ALA A 44 10.96 29.94 -4.37
N GLY A 45 11.59 30.15 -5.52
CA GLY A 45 11.28 29.42 -6.76
C GLY A 45 11.52 27.91 -6.61
N ALA A 46 12.66 27.50 -6.03
CA ALA A 46 12.97 26.10 -5.79
C ALA A 46 11.99 25.43 -4.82
N LEU A 47 11.61 26.10 -3.72
CA LEU A 47 10.61 25.60 -2.77
C LEU A 47 9.22 25.50 -3.41
N PHE A 48 8.84 26.44 -4.26
CA PHE A 48 7.58 26.39 -4.99
C PHE A 48 7.54 25.21 -5.97
N ILE A 49 8.61 25.00 -6.74
CA ILE A 49 8.74 23.85 -7.64
C ILE A 49 8.74 22.53 -6.84
N ALA A 50 9.49 22.46 -5.74
CA ALA A 50 9.51 21.30 -4.87
C ALA A 50 8.11 21.01 -4.31
N TYR A 51 7.37 22.03 -3.88
CA TYR A 51 5.99 21.87 -3.40
C TYR A 51 5.04 21.36 -4.48
N LEU A 52 5.19 21.81 -5.73
CA LEU A 52 4.38 21.32 -6.85
C LEU A 52 4.73 19.88 -7.27
N LEU A 53 6.01 19.52 -7.21
CA LEU A 53 6.50 18.19 -7.62
C LEU A 53 6.47 17.15 -6.49
N PHE A 54 6.41 17.57 -5.23
CA PHE A 54 6.39 16.66 -4.09
C PHE A 54 5.18 15.72 -4.11
N PRO A 55 3.93 16.18 -4.31
CA PRO A 55 2.78 15.29 -4.40
C PRO A 55 2.87 14.20 -5.48
N PRO A 56 3.19 14.49 -6.76
CA PRO A 56 3.29 13.44 -7.78
C PRO A 56 4.45 12.48 -7.53
N ILE A 57 5.62 12.98 -7.08
CA ILE A 57 6.79 12.13 -6.77
C ILE A 57 6.49 11.22 -5.58
N TRP A 58 5.93 11.77 -4.50
CA TRP A 58 5.55 10.99 -3.32
C TRP A 58 4.46 9.96 -3.63
N SER A 59 3.50 10.31 -4.48
CA SER A 59 2.46 9.37 -4.95
C SER A 59 3.06 8.18 -5.70
N ALA A 60 3.99 8.42 -6.63
CA ALA A 60 4.66 7.36 -7.39
C ALA A 60 5.49 6.43 -6.48
N ILE A 61 6.22 7.00 -5.52
CA ILE A 61 7.03 6.24 -4.56
C ILE A 61 6.14 5.44 -3.61
N SER A 62 5.12 6.07 -3.02
CA SER A 62 4.18 5.40 -2.09
C SER A 62 3.35 4.29 -2.75
N PHE A 63 3.10 4.36 -4.05
CA PHE A 63 2.45 3.27 -4.78
C PHE A 63 3.25 1.96 -4.74
N ASN A 64 4.59 2.05 -4.78
CA ASN A 64 5.48 0.89 -4.63
C ASN A 64 5.45 0.34 -3.18
N PHE A 65 5.25 1.21 -2.19
CA PHE A 65 5.08 0.81 -0.79
C PHE A 65 3.71 0.18 -0.47
N ARG A 66 2.71 0.29 -1.37
CA ARG A 66 1.40 -0.39 -1.21
C ARG A 66 1.45 -1.90 -1.45
N GLY A 67 2.64 -2.47 -1.66
CA GLY A 67 2.87 -3.91 -1.51
C GLY A 67 2.56 -4.75 -2.75
N TYR A 68 2.50 -4.17 -3.95
CA TYR A 68 2.30 -4.94 -5.17
C TYR A 68 3.63 -5.48 -5.72
N LYS A 69 3.78 -6.81 -5.73
CA LYS A 69 4.99 -7.52 -6.20
C LYS A 69 4.75 -8.45 -7.41
N GLY A 70 3.69 -8.24 -8.18
CA GLY A 70 3.36 -9.09 -9.35
C GLY A 70 3.63 -8.41 -10.70
N GLU A 71 3.30 -9.11 -11.78
CA GLU A 71 3.47 -8.64 -13.16
C GLU A 71 2.32 -7.73 -13.65
N LEU A 72 1.13 -7.84 -13.04
CA LEU A 72 -0.11 -7.17 -13.46
C LEU A 72 -0.70 -6.28 -12.37
N THR A 73 -0.55 -4.96 -12.49
CA THR A 73 -1.08 -4.02 -11.49
C THR A 73 -2.57 -4.26 -11.22
N ALA A 74 -3.05 -3.96 -10.01
CA ALA A 74 -4.45 -4.13 -9.65
C ALA A 74 -5.43 -3.44 -10.63
N ALA A 75 -5.03 -2.29 -11.19
CA ALA A 75 -5.80 -1.59 -12.22
C ALA A 75 -5.86 -2.37 -13.54
N GLN A 76 -4.72 -2.91 -14.00
CA GLN A 76 -4.65 -3.75 -15.20
C GLN A 76 -5.44 -5.05 -15.02
N THR A 77 -5.33 -5.71 -13.86
CA THR A 77 -6.12 -6.91 -13.55
C THR A 77 -7.62 -6.62 -13.57
N LEU A 78 -8.04 -5.50 -12.95
CA LEU A 78 -9.45 -5.11 -12.97
C LEU A 78 -9.96 -4.86 -14.39
N ASP A 79 -9.16 -4.21 -15.23
CA ASP A 79 -9.48 -3.99 -16.64
C ASP A 79 -9.62 -5.32 -17.38
N LEU A 80 -8.62 -6.22 -17.28
CA LEU A 80 -8.65 -7.54 -17.92
C LEU A 80 -9.87 -8.37 -17.52
N ILE A 81 -10.24 -8.39 -16.25
CA ILE A 81 -11.41 -9.17 -15.79
C ILE A 81 -12.72 -8.51 -16.23
N SER A 82 -12.76 -7.18 -16.32
CA SER A 82 -13.98 -6.44 -16.66
C SER A 82 -14.25 -6.42 -18.17
N THR A 83 -13.22 -6.20 -18.98
CA THR A 83 -13.33 -6.06 -20.44
C THR A 83 -13.12 -7.39 -21.16
N GLN A 84 -12.20 -8.23 -20.68
CA GLN A 84 -11.88 -9.51 -21.30
C GLN A 84 -12.46 -10.69 -20.49
N ASN A 85 -12.36 -11.90 -21.06
CA ASN A 85 -12.85 -13.13 -20.41
C ASN A 85 -11.78 -13.78 -19.52
N TYR A 86 -11.13 -12.99 -18.67
CA TYR A 86 -10.17 -13.48 -17.68
C TYR A 86 -10.89 -13.91 -16.39
N ILE A 87 -10.38 -14.98 -15.77
CA ILE A 87 -10.87 -15.49 -14.49
C ILE A 87 -9.85 -15.13 -13.41
N LEU A 88 -10.32 -14.54 -12.31
CA LEU A 88 -9.48 -14.23 -11.15
C LEU A 88 -9.57 -15.37 -10.15
N LEU A 89 -8.43 -16.00 -9.87
CA LEU A 89 -8.29 -17.02 -8.84
C LEU A 89 -7.64 -16.39 -7.61
N ASP A 90 -8.38 -16.31 -6.51
CA ASP A 90 -7.83 -15.91 -5.21
C ASP A 90 -7.34 -17.17 -4.49
N ILE A 91 -6.03 -17.40 -4.53
CA ILE A 91 -5.40 -18.58 -3.90
C ILE A 91 -4.90 -18.32 -2.48
N ARG A 92 -5.09 -17.11 -1.96
CA ARG A 92 -4.57 -16.72 -0.65
C ARG A 92 -5.18 -17.57 0.46
N SER A 93 -4.44 -17.72 1.56
CA SER A 93 -4.96 -18.41 2.74
C SER A 93 -6.13 -17.63 3.35
N GLU A 94 -7.04 -18.32 4.04
CA GLU A 94 -8.15 -17.64 4.74
C GLU A 94 -7.64 -16.59 5.75
N LYS A 95 -6.51 -16.87 6.41
CA LYS A 95 -5.85 -15.92 7.33
C LYS A 95 -5.44 -14.62 6.65
N ASP A 96 -5.01 -14.69 5.39
CA ASP A 96 -4.59 -13.50 4.63
C ASP A 96 -5.79 -12.74 4.06
N LYS A 97 -6.86 -13.46 3.68
CA LYS A 97 -8.15 -12.86 3.31
C LYS A 97 -8.78 -12.12 4.50
N ASP A 98 -8.66 -12.64 5.71
CA ASP A 98 -9.17 -11.98 6.92
C ASP A 98 -8.46 -10.64 7.20
N LYS A 99 -7.16 -10.56 6.90
CA LYS A 99 -6.37 -9.33 7.12
C LYS A 99 -6.55 -8.29 6.03
N THR A 100 -6.55 -8.73 4.77
CA THR A 100 -6.47 -7.84 3.59
C THR A 100 -7.81 -7.67 2.88
N GLY A 101 -8.81 -8.46 3.25
CA GLY A 101 -10.12 -8.48 2.65
C GLY A 101 -10.20 -9.28 1.33
N ILE A 102 -11.44 -9.41 0.87
CA ILE A 102 -11.77 -10.06 -0.41
C ILE A 102 -11.86 -8.98 -1.50
N PRO A 103 -11.29 -9.19 -2.69
CA PRO A 103 -11.39 -8.24 -3.80
C PRO A 103 -12.85 -7.95 -4.17
N ARG A 104 -13.22 -6.66 -4.17
CA ARG A 104 -14.56 -6.23 -4.55
C ARG A 104 -14.59 -5.91 -6.04
N LEU A 105 -15.21 -6.80 -6.82
CA LEU A 105 -15.38 -6.65 -8.26
C LEU A 105 -16.71 -5.98 -8.62
N PRO A 106 -16.79 -5.26 -9.76
CA PRO A 106 -18.05 -4.75 -10.28
C PRO A 106 -19.00 -5.89 -10.66
N SER A 107 -20.30 -5.60 -10.76
CA SER A 107 -21.36 -6.59 -11.00
C SER A 107 -21.10 -7.47 -12.24
N SER A 108 -20.51 -6.90 -13.30
CA SER A 108 -20.13 -7.60 -14.54
C SER A 108 -19.03 -8.65 -14.35
N ALA A 109 -18.12 -8.42 -13.39
CA ALA A 109 -16.95 -9.25 -13.12
C ALA A 109 -17.12 -10.14 -11.87
N LYS A 110 -18.18 -9.95 -11.08
CA LYS A 110 -18.40 -10.67 -9.81
C LYS A 110 -18.39 -12.20 -9.96
N ASN A 111 -18.91 -12.74 -11.06
CA ASN A 111 -18.95 -14.19 -11.34
C ASN A 111 -17.60 -14.75 -11.84
N LYS A 112 -16.61 -13.90 -12.10
CA LYS A 112 -15.29 -14.29 -12.60
C LYS A 112 -14.26 -14.46 -11.47
N LEU A 113 -14.61 -14.13 -10.23
CA LEU A 113 -13.81 -14.42 -9.05
C LEU A 113 -14.10 -15.85 -8.54
N ILE A 114 -13.06 -16.65 -8.39
CA ILE A 114 -13.12 -17.96 -7.74
C ILE A 114 -12.12 -17.95 -6.60
N SER A 115 -12.59 -18.25 -5.40
CA SER A 115 -11.73 -18.32 -4.22
C SER A 115 -11.38 -19.78 -3.93
N ILE A 116 -10.09 -20.08 -3.86
CA ILE A 116 -9.58 -21.42 -3.57
C ILE A 116 -8.54 -21.23 -2.45
N PRO A 117 -8.86 -21.55 -1.20
CA PRO A 117 -7.88 -21.42 -0.13
C PRO A 117 -6.66 -22.31 -0.40
N LEU A 118 -5.46 -21.75 -0.24
CA LEU A 118 -4.23 -22.55 -0.13
C LEU A 118 -4.33 -23.41 1.14
N GLU A 119 -4.35 -24.73 0.94
CA GLU A 119 -4.31 -25.67 2.05
C GLU A 119 -2.88 -25.83 2.54
N GLU A 120 -2.66 -25.51 3.82
CA GLU A 120 -1.40 -25.79 4.47
C GLU A 120 -1.27 -27.30 4.73
N LEU A 121 -0.09 -27.86 4.44
CA LEU A 121 0.18 -29.25 4.75
C LEU A 121 0.11 -29.49 6.26
N PRO A 122 -0.40 -30.64 6.72
CA PRO A 122 -0.38 -30.97 8.15
C PRO A 122 1.07 -31.06 8.65
N SER A 123 1.29 -30.65 9.91
CA SER A 123 2.63 -30.54 10.51
C SER A 123 3.47 -31.82 10.42
N LYS A 124 2.83 -32.99 10.46
CA LYS A 124 3.47 -34.30 10.30
C LYS A 124 4.06 -34.52 8.91
N LEU A 125 3.41 -34.01 7.86
CA LEU A 125 3.87 -34.15 6.48
C LEU A 125 4.91 -33.08 6.13
N LYS A 126 4.87 -31.89 6.76
CA LYS A 126 5.85 -30.82 6.52
C LYS A 126 7.30 -31.27 6.76
N GLY A 127 7.55 -32.17 7.71
CA GLY A 127 8.89 -32.70 7.99
C GLY A 127 9.36 -33.82 7.05
N VAL A 128 8.47 -34.36 6.21
CA VAL A 128 8.76 -35.47 5.29
C VAL A 128 9.04 -34.97 3.87
N VAL A 129 8.35 -33.90 3.45
CA VAL A 129 8.55 -33.29 2.12
C VAL A 129 9.74 -32.34 2.09
N SER A 130 10.55 -32.48 1.04
CA SER A 130 11.75 -31.65 0.81
C SER A 130 11.42 -30.17 0.57
N ASN A 131 10.30 -29.88 -0.10
CA ASN A 131 9.82 -28.51 -0.32
C ASN A 131 8.31 -28.42 -0.10
N VAL A 132 7.94 -27.96 1.09
CA VAL A 132 6.55 -27.80 1.53
C VAL A 132 5.77 -26.85 0.61
N LYS A 133 6.37 -25.70 0.23
CA LYS A 133 5.68 -24.66 -0.56
C LYS A 133 5.34 -25.13 -1.97
N ASN A 134 6.25 -25.86 -2.60
CA ASN A 134 6.01 -26.39 -3.94
C ASN A 134 4.87 -27.41 -3.93
N VAL A 135 4.81 -28.28 -2.92
CA VAL A 135 3.74 -29.28 -2.82
C VAL A 135 2.39 -28.63 -2.51
N GLU A 136 2.37 -27.61 -1.64
CA GLU A 136 1.16 -26.81 -1.39
C GLU A 136 0.67 -26.13 -2.68
N ALA A 137 1.59 -25.57 -3.48
CA ALA A 137 1.28 -24.97 -4.77
C ALA A 137 0.80 -26.00 -5.80
N GLU A 138 1.39 -27.20 -5.86
CA GLU A 138 0.95 -28.29 -6.73
C GLU A 138 -0.46 -28.77 -6.38
N ILE A 139 -0.78 -28.92 -5.09
CA ILE A 139 -2.13 -29.28 -4.63
C ILE A 139 -3.14 -28.20 -5.05
N ALA A 140 -2.79 -26.92 -4.89
CA ALA A 140 -3.63 -25.82 -5.34
C ALA A 140 -3.83 -25.83 -6.86
N ALA A 141 -2.74 -26.00 -7.63
CA ALA A 141 -2.79 -26.09 -9.09
C ALA A 141 -3.66 -27.25 -9.56
N LEU A 142 -3.58 -28.40 -8.87
CA LEU A 142 -4.40 -29.57 -9.16
C LEU A 142 -5.88 -29.27 -8.93
N LYS A 143 -6.25 -28.63 -7.82
CA LYS A 143 -7.63 -28.16 -7.57
C LYS A 143 -8.12 -27.20 -8.65
N ILE A 144 -7.28 -26.25 -9.05
CA ILE A 144 -7.58 -25.29 -10.12
C ILE A 144 -7.85 -26.02 -11.43
N SER A 145 -7.04 -27.03 -11.77
CA SER A 145 -7.17 -27.78 -13.00
C SER A 145 -8.49 -28.55 -13.13
N TYR A 146 -9.08 -28.96 -11.99
CA TYR A 146 -10.36 -29.66 -11.94
C TYR A 146 -11.59 -28.73 -11.89
N LEU A 147 -11.41 -27.41 -11.91
CA LEU A 147 -12.54 -26.48 -11.93
C LEU A 147 -13.24 -26.49 -13.28
N LYS A 148 -14.57 -26.68 -13.28
CA LYS A 148 -15.41 -26.69 -14.49
C LYS A 148 -15.29 -25.43 -15.36
N LYS A 149 -15.00 -24.28 -14.75
CA LYS A 149 -14.84 -23.00 -15.46
C LYS A 149 -13.49 -22.84 -16.14
N ILE A 150 -12.50 -23.67 -15.79
CA ILE A 150 -11.15 -23.62 -16.34
C ILE A 150 -11.06 -24.63 -17.48
N ASN A 151 -10.69 -24.15 -18.67
CA ASN A 151 -10.48 -24.97 -19.85
C ASN A 151 -9.14 -24.62 -20.51
N LYS A 152 -8.72 -25.39 -21.52
CA LYS A 152 -7.41 -25.25 -22.18
C LYS A 152 -7.17 -23.89 -22.87
N GLY A 153 -8.21 -23.06 -23.03
CA GLY A 153 -8.13 -21.69 -23.59
C GLY A 153 -8.59 -20.60 -22.62
N ALA A 154 -8.78 -20.93 -21.34
CA ALA A 154 -9.17 -19.96 -20.33
C ALA A 154 -7.96 -19.10 -19.94
N ASN A 155 -8.14 -17.78 -19.94
CA ASN A 155 -7.15 -16.86 -19.42
C ASN A 155 -7.36 -16.66 -17.92
N ILE A 156 -6.29 -16.83 -17.15
CA ILE A 156 -6.36 -16.89 -15.69
C ILE A 156 -5.41 -15.84 -15.11
N VAL A 157 -5.89 -15.09 -14.13
CA VAL A 157 -5.04 -14.28 -13.25
C VAL A 157 -5.04 -14.93 -11.87
N ILE A 158 -3.85 -15.16 -11.32
CA ILE A 158 -3.67 -15.74 -10.00
C ILE A 158 -3.35 -14.60 -9.03
N LEU A 159 -4.11 -14.52 -7.96
CA LEU A 159 -3.86 -13.64 -6.82
C LEU A 159 -3.30 -14.46 -5.67
N ASP A 160 -2.03 -14.22 -5.36
CA ASP A 160 -1.27 -14.87 -4.28
C ASP A 160 -0.74 -13.82 -3.27
N SER A 161 -0.07 -14.27 -2.21
CA SER A 161 0.44 -13.48 -1.08
C SER A 161 1.94 -13.18 -1.19
#